data_AF-A0A264W3I2-F1
#
_entry.id   AF-A0A264W3I2-F1
#
_cell.length_a   1.000
_cell.length_b   1.000
_cell.length_c   1.000
_cell.angle_alpha   90.00
_cell.angle_beta   90.00
_cell.angle_gamma   90.00
#
_symmetry.space_group_name_H-M   'P 1'
#
loop_
_entity.id
_entity.type
_entity.pdbx_description
1 polymer ?
#
loop_
_entity_poly.entity_id
_entity_poly.type
_entity_poly.pdbx_seq_one_letter_code
_entity_poly.pdbx_strand_id
1 'polypeptide(L)'
;MRNYGPRHVFMAIAICLLLFSPIIWLLAPVIVTETAYYVRDGLFTYVYPKSYWIYGIAVGALVAAPLLLWILNVKKWTVGVSLVLLGVAGVCFYGAALGYFQITEESIVYRYPFETETRQYEWNDVEEVIYHVRPPEAEDPSWYTFRFKDGDSTEVNETRFVTQAQGKLNSLIRGQKIPLTYDELEN
;
A
#
# COMPACT_ATOMS: atom_id res chain seq x y z
N MET A 1 27.24 28.14 -27.95
CA MET A 1 26.32 27.25 -27.22
C MET A 1 27.16 26.11 -26.63
N ARG A 2 27.15 25.94 -25.30
CA ARG A 2 28.01 24.99 -24.59
C ARG A 2 27.43 23.58 -24.80
N ASN A 3 28.18 22.67 -25.42
CA ASN A 3 27.75 21.30 -25.69
C ASN A 3 27.56 20.54 -24.36
N TYR A 4 26.35 20.58 -23.79
CA TYR A 4 25.98 19.70 -22.70
C TYR A 4 25.91 18.27 -23.25
N GLY A 5 26.91 17.45 -22.91
CA GLY A 5 26.89 16.04 -23.26
C GLY A 5 25.64 15.34 -22.70
N PRO A 6 25.10 14.32 -23.39
CA PRO A 6 23.83 13.66 -23.02
C PRO A 6 23.79 13.15 -21.57
N ARG A 7 24.95 12.85 -20.97
CA ARG A 7 25.08 12.48 -19.55
C ARG A 7 24.52 13.53 -18.57
N HIS A 8 24.63 14.82 -18.88
CA HIS A 8 24.20 15.89 -17.97
C HIS A 8 22.69 16.03 -17.91
N VAL A 9 21.99 15.58 -18.95
CA VAL A 9 20.52 15.48 -18.96
C VAL A 9 20.07 14.41 -17.98
N PHE A 10 20.68 13.22 -18.01
CA PHE A 10 20.35 12.13 -17.06
C PHE A 10 20.66 12.51 -15.62
N MET A 11 21.73 13.27 -15.39
CA MET A 11 22.04 13.84 -14.08
C MET A 11 20.91 14.74 -13.58
N ALA A 12 20.43 15.68 -14.41
CA ALA A 12 19.34 16.57 -14.05
C ALA A 12 18.05 15.80 -13.74
N ILE A 13 17.72 14.79 -14.55
CA ILE A 13 16.55 13.93 -14.33
C ILE A 13 16.67 13.17 -13.01
N ALA A 14 17.83 12.55 -12.73
CA ALA A 14 18.05 11.81 -11.49
C ALA A 14 17.91 12.71 -10.25
N ILE A 15 18.46 13.93 -10.30
CA ILE A 15 18.34 14.90 -9.20
C ILE A 15 16.87 15.30 -8.99
N CYS A 16 16.15 15.63 -10.06
CA CYS A 16 14.73 15.96 -9.95
C CYS A 16 13.93 14.79 -9.34
N LEU A 17 14.11 13.58 -9.85
CA LEU A 17 13.42 12.40 -9.32
C LEU A 17 13.78 12.12 -7.87
N LEU A 18 15.05 12.28 -7.48
CA LEU A 18 15.49 12.10 -6.12
C LEU A 18 14.83 13.11 -5.17
N LEU A 19 14.73 14.38 -5.59
CA LEU A 19 14.05 15.43 -4.82
C LEU A 19 12.54 15.18 -4.67
N PHE A 20 11.88 14.68 -5.71
CA PHE A 20 10.44 14.37 -5.67
C PHE A 20 10.13 12.96 -5.13
N SER A 21 11.12 12.09 -4.99
CA SER A 21 10.96 10.71 -4.54
C SER A 21 10.20 10.54 -3.21
N PRO A 22 10.48 11.30 -2.13
CA PRO A 22 9.72 11.13 -0.89
C PRO A 22 8.25 11.51 -1.04
N ILE A 23 7.96 12.51 -1.89
CA ILE A 23 6.59 12.97 -2.18
C ILE A 23 5.83 11.89 -2.93
N ILE A 24 6.44 11.32 -3.99
CA ILE A 24 5.83 10.24 -4.78
C ILE A 24 5.60 9.01 -3.91
N TRP A 25 6.60 8.63 -3.11
CA TRP A 25 6.52 7.44 -2.25
C TRP A 25 5.39 7.54 -1.22
N LEU A 26 5.25 8.70 -0.58
CA LEU A 26 4.24 8.90 0.46
C LEU A 26 2.83 9.13 -0.11
N LEU A 27 2.71 9.94 -1.18
CA LEU A 27 1.40 10.36 -1.69
C LEU A 27 0.81 9.40 -2.72
N ALA A 28 1.62 8.68 -3.51
CA ALA A 28 1.09 7.83 -4.57
C ALA A 28 0.10 6.76 -4.07
N PRO A 29 0.36 6.03 -2.97
CA PRO A 29 -0.58 5.01 -2.48
C PRO A 29 -1.92 5.62 -2.05
N VAL A 30 -1.87 6.77 -1.37
CA VAL A 30 -3.07 7.50 -0.90
C VAL A 30 -3.86 8.05 -2.09
N ILE A 31 -3.19 8.71 -3.03
CA ILE A 31 -3.85 9.27 -4.23
C ILE A 31 -4.54 8.16 -5.02
N VAL A 32 -3.87 7.03 -5.23
CA VAL A 32 -4.45 5.91 -5.98
C VAL A 32 -5.68 5.36 -5.27
N THR A 33 -5.62 5.15 -3.96
CA THR A 33 -6.76 4.59 -3.21
C THR A 33 -7.96 5.55 -3.13
N GLU A 34 -7.71 6.83 -2.92
CA GLU A 34 -8.74 7.87 -2.88
C GLU A 34 -9.32 8.25 -4.25
N THR A 35 -8.64 7.94 -5.36
CA THR A 35 -9.16 8.25 -6.71
C THR A 35 -9.74 7.05 -7.43
N ALA A 36 -9.11 5.88 -7.30
CA ALA A 36 -9.53 4.67 -8.02
C ALA A 36 -10.54 3.83 -7.25
N TYR A 37 -10.51 3.86 -5.90
CA TYR A 37 -11.29 2.97 -5.04
C TYR A 37 -12.19 3.72 -4.05
N TYR A 38 -12.46 5.00 -4.30
CA TYR A 38 -13.38 5.78 -3.48
C TYR A 38 -14.80 5.25 -3.58
N VAL A 39 -15.38 4.89 -2.43
CA VAL A 39 -16.79 4.53 -2.31
C VAL A 39 -17.44 5.51 -1.35
N ARG A 40 -18.56 6.09 -1.79
CA ARG A 40 -19.26 7.16 -1.07
C ARG A 40 -19.80 6.73 0.30
N ASP A 41 -20.11 5.45 0.44
CA ASP A 41 -20.66 4.83 1.66
C ASP A 41 -19.65 3.92 2.38
N GLY A 42 -18.36 4.05 2.06
CA GLY A 42 -17.29 3.34 2.76
C GLY A 42 -17.07 3.87 4.18
N LEU A 43 -16.94 2.98 5.17
CA LEU A 43 -16.54 3.34 6.53
C LEU A 43 -15.12 3.89 6.55
N PHE A 44 -14.21 3.14 5.94
CA PHE A 44 -12.84 3.55 5.68
C PHE A 44 -12.24 2.69 4.56
N THR A 45 -11.31 3.31 3.84
CA THR A 45 -10.43 2.64 2.88
C THR A 45 -9.01 2.68 3.45
N TYR A 46 -8.33 1.55 3.39
CA TYR A 46 -7.00 1.35 3.95
C TYR A 46 -6.06 0.84 2.86
N VAL A 47 -4.82 1.35 2.88
CA VAL A 47 -3.75 0.88 2.02
C VAL A 47 -2.86 -0.06 2.82
N TYR A 48 -2.65 -1.28 2.32
CA TYR A 48 -1.76 -2.23 3.00
C TYR A 48 -0.34 -1.65 3.17
N PRO A 49 0.34 -1.88 4.32
CA PRO A 49 1.70 -1.38 4.55
C PRO A 49 2.69 -1.95 3.52
N LYS A 50 2.44 -3.19 3.07
CA LYS A 50 3.19 -3.83 1.99
C LYS A 50 3.16 -3.01 0.70
N SER A 51 2.07 -2.33 0.38
CA SER A 51 1.98 -1.45 -0.79
C SER A 51 3.00 -0.32 -0.70
N TYR A 52 3.14 0.34 0.46
CA TYR A 52 4.14 1.42 0.65
C TYR A 52 5.57 0.93 0.38
N TRP A 53 5.93 -0.27 0.84
CA TRP A 53 7.24 -0.84 0.54
C TRP A 53 7.44 -1.09 -0.97
N ILE A 54 6.43 -1.62 -1.65
CA ILE A 54 6.49 -1.87 -3.11
C ILE A 54 6.60 -0.55 -3.88
N TYR A 55 5.85 0.49 -3.48
CA TYR A 55 6.00 1.84 -4.02
C TYR A 55 7.42 2.40 -3.80
N GLY A 56 8.01 2.15 -2.62
CA GLY A 56 9.38 2.55 -2.32
C GLY A 56 10.40 1.89 -3.25
N ILE A 57 10.26 0.58 -3.52
CA ILE A 57 11.08 -0.15 -4.49
C ILE A 57 10.90 0.44 -5.90
N ALA A 58 9.66 0.73 -6.29
CA ALA A 58 9.35 1.31 -7.60
C ALA A 58 10.02 2.69 -7.79
N VAL A 59 9.90 3.56 -6.79
CA VAL A 59 10.53 4.89 -6.77
C VAL A 59 12.06 4.77 -6.76
N GLY A 60 12.62 3.84 -5.98
CA GLY A 60 14.05 3.57 -5.95
C GLY A 60 14.58 3.14 -7.32
N ALA A 61 13.91 2.20 -7.98
CA ALA A 61 14.26 1.77 -9.34
C ALA A 61 14.13 2.92 -10.37
N LEU A 62 13.10 3.76 -10.23
CA LEU A 62 12.87 4.94 -11.08
C LEU A 62 14.00 5.98 -10.95
N VAL A 63 14.51 6.21 -9.74
CA VAL A 63 15.66 7.11 -9.50
C VAL A 63 16.97 6.45 -9.97
N ALA A 64 17.14 5.15 -9.73
CA ALA A 64 18.35 4.41 -10.08
C ALA A 64 18.60 4.36 -11.59
N ALA A 65 17.54 4.26 -12.40
CA ALA A 65 17.67 4.18 -13.86
C ALA A 65 18.44 5.37 -14.49
N PRO A 66 18.03 6.64 -14.35
CA PRO A 66 18.78 7.77 -14.88
C PRO A 66 20.11 8.01 -14.14
N LEU A 67 20.20 7.68 -12.85
CA LEU A 67 21.45 7.79 -12.09
C LEU A 67 22.53 6.87 -12.68
N LEU A 68 22.16 5.64 -13.05
CA LEU A 68 23.05 4.65 -13.64
C LEU A 68 23.55 5.09 -15.03
N LEU A 69 22.67 5.68 -15.86
CA LEU A 69 23.06 6.27 -17.16
C LEU A 69 24.05 7.42 -17.01
N TRP A 70 23.86 8.24 -15.98
CA TRP A 70 24.76 9.34 -15.67
C TRP A 70 26.14 8.85 -15.24
N ILE A 71 26.23 7.98 -14.22
CA ILE A 71 27.49 7.50 -13.64
C ILE A 71 28.33 6.75 -14.67
N LEU A 72 27.69 5.94 -15.52
CA LEU A 72 28.38 5.05 -16.43
C LEU A 72 28.58 5.61 -17.84
N ASN A 73 28.36 6.92 -18.03
CA ASN A 73 28.54 7.64 -19.29
C ASN A 73 27.76 7.03 -20.48
N VAL A 74 26.51 6.60 -20.24
CA VAL A 74 25.55 6.20 -21.30
C VAL A 74 26.10 5.11 -22.25
N LYS A 75 26.72 4.06 -21.71
CA LYS A 75 27.14 2.88 -22.50
C LYS A 75 25.93 2.07 -22.97
N LYS A 76 26.04 1.38 -24.11
CA LYS A 76 24.92 0.57 -24.68
C LYS A 76 24.30 -0.42 -23.69
N TRP A 77 25.12 -1.13 -22.92
CA TRP A 77 24.63 -2.07 -21.90
C TRP A 77 23.88 -1.37 -20.75
N THR A 78 24.30 -0.16 -20.37
CA THR A 78 23.68 0.62 -19.30
C THR A 78 22.30 1.13 -19.68
N VAL A 79 22.08 1.41 -20.97
CA VAL A 79 20.75 1.71 -21.51
C VAL A 79 19.83 0.50 -21.33
N GLY A 80 20.29 -0.71 -21.67
CA GLY A 80 19.53 -1.94 -21.45
C GLY A 80 19.13 -2.14 -19.98
N VAL A 81 20.09 -2.01 -19.06
CA VAL A 81 19.83 -2.12 -17.61
C VAL A 81 18.85 -1.06 -17.12
N SER A 82 18.97 0.18 -17.60
CA SER A 82 18.08 1.27 -17.21
C SER A 82 16.66 1.06 -17.71
N LEU A 83 16.48 0.50 -18.91
CA LEU A 83 15.17 0.11 -19.41
C LEU A 83 14.54 -1.01 -18.57
N VAL A 84 15.34 -1.99 -18.14
CA VAL A 84 14.87 -3.05 -17.23
C VAL A 84 14.44 -2.44 -15.90
N LEU A 85 15.21 -1.52 -15.32
CA LEU A 85 14.84 -0.83 -14.07
C LEU A 85 13.53 -0.03 -14.21
N LEU A 86 13.33 0.65 -15.34
CA LEU A 86 12.06 1.33 -15.62
C LEU A 86 10.89 0.34 -15.76
N GLY A 87 11.12 -0.81 -16.40
CA GLY A 87 10.12 -1.89 -16.48
C GLY A 87 9.75 -2.43 -15.09
N VAL A 88 10.74 -2.70 -14.25
CA VAL A 88 10.53 -3.14 -12.86
C VAL A 88 9.77 -2.07 -12.07
N ALA A 89 10.16 -0.80 -12.19
CA ALA A 89 9.44 0.30 -11.55
C ALA A 89 7.96 0.33 -11.98
N GLY A 90 7.68 0.21 -13.28
CA GLY A 90 6.31 0.18 -13.80
C GLY A 90 5.48 -0.98 -13.28
N VAL A 91 6.05 -2.20 -13.26
CA VAL A 91 5.38 -3.40 -12.72
C VAL A 91 5.12 -3.25 -11.21
N CYS A 92 6.07 -2.72 -10.45
CA CYS A 92 5.90 -2.47 -9.02
C CYS A 92 4.84 -1.41 -8.75
N PHE A 93 4.84 -0.29 -9.47
CA PHE A 93 3.80 0.74 -9.34
C PHE A 93 2.42 0.18 -9.64
N TYR A 94 2.27 -0.60 -10.72
CA TYR A 94 1.00 -1.22 -11.08
C TYR A 94 0.55 -2.24 -10.01
N GLY A 95 1.43 -3.15 -9.60
CA GLY A 95 1.10 -4.16 -8.61
C GLY A 95 0.72 -3.58 -7.24
N ALA A 96 1.42 -2.52 -6.81
CA ALA A 96 1.12 -1.81 -5.57
C ALA A 96 -0.21 -1.05 -5.64
N ALA A 97 -0.52 -0.47 -6.79
CA ALA A 97 -1.76 0.27 -7.02
C ALA A 97 -3.01 -0.60 -6.92
N LEU A 98 -2.90 -1.90 -7.17
CA LEU A 98 -4.01 -2.85 -7.07
C LEU A 98 -4.38 -3.21 -5.62
N GLY A 99 -3.48 -2.96 -4.66
CA GLY A 99 -3.67 -3.39 -3.28
C GLY A 99 -4.49 -2.40 -2.46
N TYR A 100 -5.69 -2.79 -2.04
CA TYR A 100 -6.57 -1.98 -1.19
C TYR A 100 -7.40 -2.85 -0.25
N PHE A 101 -7.84 -2.25 0.85
CA PHE A 101 -8.78 -2.83 1.80
C PHE A 101 -9.87 -1.81 2.09
N GLN A 102 -11.12 -2.26 2.14
CA GLN A 102 -12.27 -1.41 2.33
C GLN A 102 -13.32 -2.09 3.18
N ILE A 103 -13.88 -1.36 4.13
CA ILE A 103 -15.06 -1.79 4.89
C ILE A 103 -16.22 -0.88 4.54
N THR A 104 -17.36 -1.47 4.23
CA THR A 104 -18.64 -0.79 4.01
C THR A 104 -19.66 -1.29 5.04
N GLU A 105 -20.86 -0.69 5.06
CA GLU A 105 -21.93 -1.18 5.93
C GLU A 105 -22.45 -2.57 5.54
N GLU A 106 -22.21 -2.99 4.29
CA GLU A 106 -22.73 -4.25 3.75
C GLU A 106 -21.65 -5.35 3.67
N SER A 107 -20.41 -4.97 3.34
CA SER A 107 -19.34 -5.92 3.03
C SER A 107 -17.94 -5.42 3.36
N ILE A 108 -17.02 -6.37 3.47
CA ILE A 108 -15.58 -6.19 3.51
C ILE A 108 -15.02 -6.56 2.15
N VAL A 109 -14.29 -5.64 1.51
CA VAL A 109 -13.69 -5.84 0.18
C VAL A 109 -12.20 -5.62 0.28
N TYR A 110 -11.41 -6.56 -0.21
CA TYR A 110 -9.97 -6.41 -0.25
C TYR A 110 -9.30 -7.11 -1.41
N ARG A 111 -8.11 -6.62 -1.72
CA ARG A 111 -7.21 -7.18 -2.72
C ARG A 111 -5.79 -6.92 -2.27
N TYR A 112 -4.96 -7.94 -2.20
CA TYR A 112 -3.54 -7.74 -1.88
C TYR A 112 -2.78 -7.21 -3.11
N PRO A 113 -1.63 -6.54 -2.91
CA PRO A 113 -0.76 -6.12 -4.02
C PRO A 113 -0.40 -7.30 -4.91
N PHE A 114 -0.38 -7.06 -6.23
CA PHE A 114 -0.14 -8.07 -7.28
C PHE A 114 -1.18 -9.19 -7.42
N GLU A 115 -2.19 -9.29 -6.57
CA GLU A 115 -3.29 -10.22 -6.81
C GLU A 115 -4.18 -9.71 -7.94
N THR A 116 -4.79 -10.64 -8.69
CA THR A 116 -5.76 -10.32 -9.74
C THR A 116 -7.19 -10.30 -9.23
N GLU A 117 -7.49 -11.15 -8.26
CA GLU A 117 -8.82 -11.36 -7.73
C GLU A 117 -9.12 -10.38 -6.60
N THR A 118 -10.32 -9.83 -6.61
CA THR A 118 -10.84 -9.03 -5.51
C THR A 118 -11.70 -9.94 -4.65
N ARG A 119 -11.40 -10.01 -3.36
CA ARG A 119 -12.21 -10.76 -2.40
C ARG A 119 -13.24 -9.82 -1.79
N GLN A 120 -14.48 -10.27 -1.72
CA GLN A 120 -15.60 -9.54 -1.14
C GLN A 120 -16.39 -10.50 -0.25
N TYR A 121 -16.55 -10.11 1.00
CA TYR A 121 -17.26 -10.88 2.01
C TYR A 121 -18.36 -10.03 2.60
N GLU A 122 -19.58 -10.56 2.67
CA GLU A 122 -20.64 -9.91 3.44
C GLU A 122 -20.35 -10.05 4.94
N TRP A 123 -20.95 -9.20 5.77
CA TRP A 123 -20.82 -9.35 7.22
C TRP A 123 -21.29 -10.72 7.73
N ASN A 124 -22.22 -11.35 7.04
CA ASN A 124 -22.69 -12.70 7.36
C ASN A 124 -21.64 -13.78 7.09
N ASP A 125 -20.62 -13.51 6.28
CA ASP A 125 -19.53 -14.45 5.98
C ASP A 125 -18.38 -14.36 6.99
N VAL A 126 -18.39 -13.33 7.85
CA VAL A 126 -17.40 -13.16 8.92
C VAL A 126 -17.72 -14.13 10.05
N GLU A 127 -16.71 -14.92 10.43
CA GLU A 127 -16.80 -15.88 11.53
C GLU A 127 -16.47 -15.21 12.86
N GLU A 128 -15.34 -14.49 12.93
CA GLU A 128 -14.91 -13.75 14.11
C GLU A 128 -14.03 -12.56 13.74
N VAL A 129 -13.98 -11.58 14.63
CA VAL A 129 -13.04 -10.47 14.57
C VAL A 129 -12.17 -10.51 15.83
N ILE A 130 -10.85 -10.50 15.65
CA ILE A 130 -9.89 -10.46 16.74
C ILE A 130 -9.19 -9.11 16.69
N TYR A 131 -9.21 -8.38 17.79
CA TYR A 131 -8.42 -7.16 17.95
C TYR A 131 -7.18 -7.47 18.79
N HIS A 132 -6.02 -7.44 18.14
CA HIS A 132 -4.74 -7.68 18.77
C HIS A 132 -4.21 -6.36 19.34
N VAL A 133 -4.20 -6.27 20.67
CA VAL A 133 -3.75 -5.09 21.40
C VAL A 133 -2.26 -5.24 21.64
N ARG A 134 -1.47 -4.31 21.10
CA ARG A 134 -0.05 -4.17 21.49
C ARG A 134 0.13 -3.12 22.58
N PRO A 135 1.14 -3.29 23.45
CA PRO A 135 1.48 -2.30 24.45
C PRO A 135 1.87 -0.97 23.78
N PRO A 136 1.61 0.19 24.43
CA PRO A 136 1.91 1.51 23.86
C PRO A 136 3.38 1.75 23.52
N GLU A 137 4.28 0.95 24.10
CA GLU A 137 5.73 1.03 23.90
C GLU A 137 6.21 0.24 22.67
N ALA A 138 5.34 -0.57 22.04
CA ALA A 138 5.68 -1.31 20.83
C ALA A 138 5.78 -0.39 19.60
N GLU A 139 6.74 -0.69 18.71
CA GLU A 139 6.92 0.08 17.46
C GLU A 139 5.76 -0.11 16.47
N ASP A 140 5.12 -1.29 16.46
CA ASP A 140 4.00 -1.58 15.57
C ASP A 140 2.65 -1.25 16.23
N PRO A 141 1.67 -0.75 15.47
CA PRO A 141 0.33 -0.51 15.96
C PRO A 141 -0.42 -1.82 16.24
N SER A 142 -1.44 -1.75 17.10
CA SER A 142 -2.50 -2.77 17.23
C SER A 142 -3.17 -3.04 15.86
N TRP A 143 -3.80 -4.20 15.68
CA TRP A 143 -4.48 -4.53 14.42
C TRP A 143 -5.72 -5.39 14.63
N TYR A 144 -6.58 -5.41 13.62
CA TYR A 144 -7.74 -6.29 13.53
C TYR A 144 -7.44 -7.44 12.59
N THR A 145 -7.84 -8.65 12.99
CA THR A 145 -7.88 -9.83 12.14
C THR A 145 -9.33 -10.20 11.91
N PHE A 146 -9.77 -10.17 10.66
CA PHE A 146 -11.08 -10.66 10.24
C PHE A 146 -10.90 -12.09 9.75
N ARG A 147 -11.58 -13.05 10.38
CA ARG A 147 -11.63 -14.43 9.91
C ARG A 147 -12.99 -14.72 9.27
N PHE A 148 -12.95 -15.33 8.10
CA PHE A 148 -14.13 -15.66 7.33
C PHE A 148 -14.46 -17.15 7.46
N LYS A 149 -15.73 -17.50 7.24
CA LYS A 149 -16.25 -18.88 7.39
C LYS A 149 -15.65 -19.89 6.41
N ASP A 150 -15.02 -19.42 5.33
CA ASP A 150 -14.31 -20.24 4.35
C ASP A 150 -12.86 -20.57 4.78
N GLY A 151 -12.42 -20.03 5.92
CA GLY A 151 -11.07 -20.18 6.46
C GLY A 151 -10.08 -19.13 5.95
N ASP A 152 -10.49 -18.18 5.10
CA ASP A 152 -9.64 -17.05 4.74
C ASP A 152 -9.59 -16.02 5.88
N SER A 153 -8.56 -15.17 5.85
CA SER A 153 -8.44 -14.07 6.81
C SER A 153 -7.73 -12.87 6.24
N THR A 154 -8.01 -11.71 6.82
CA THR A 154 -7.33 -10.47 6.46
C THR A 154 -7.07 -9.60 7.67
N GLU A 155 -5.96 -8.88 7.61
CA GLU A 155 -5.45 -8.07 8.71
C GLU A 155 -5.45 -6.58 8.35
N VAL A 156 -5.81 -5.76 9.33
CA VAL A 156 -5.90 -4.31 9.19
C VAL A 156 -5.25 -3.65 10.39
N ASN A 157 -4.13 -2.96 10.15
CA ASN A 157 -3.47 -2.20 11.19
C ASN A 157 -4.34 -1.03 11.64
N GLU A 158 -4.31 -0.77 12.93
CA GLU A 158 -4.93 0.41 13.49
C GLU A 158 -4.19 1.66 12.98
N THR A 159 -4.91 2.43 12.19
CA THR A 159 -4.49 3.75 11.72
C THR A 159 -5.47 4.79 12.25
N ARG A 160 -5.13 6.08 12.12
CA ARG A 160 -6.05 7.17 12.50
C ARG A 160 -7.44 7.03 11.86
N PHE A 161 -7.52 6.56 10.62
CA PHE A 161 -8.79 6.32 9.92
C PHE A 161 -9.58 5.18 10.56
N VAL A 162 -8.91 4.08 10.91
CA VAL A 162 -9.53 2.92 11.57
C VAL A 162 -9.99 3.30 12.98
N THR A 163 -9.17 4.01 13.76
CA THR A 163 -9.55 4.49 15.11
C THR A 163 -10.74 5.45 15.06
N GLN A 164 -10.82 6.33 14.05
CA GLN A 164 -11.98 7.20 13.86
C GLN A 164 -13.25 6.42 13.51
N ALA A 165 -13.13 5.36 12.71
CA ALA A 165 -14.23 4.48 12.34
C ALA A 165 -14.55 3.40 13.39
N GLN A 166 -13.71 3.21 14.41
CA GLN A 166 -13.77 2.10 15.37
C GLN A 166 -15.12 2.01 16.09
N GLY A 167 -15.69 3.16 16.49
CA GLY A 167 -17.01 3.17 17.13
C GLY A 167 -18.12 2.62 16.22
N LYS A 168 -18.09 2.98 14.94
CA LYS A 168 -19.07 2.51 13.94
C LYS A 168 -18.80 1.05 13.58
N LEU A 169 -17.54 0.65 13.40
CA LEU A 169 -17.12 -0.73 13.18
C LEU A 169 -17.59 -1.66 14.31
N ASN A 170 -17.33 -1.29 15.57
CA ASN A 170 -17.76 -2.06 16.73
C ASN A 170 -19.28 -2.16 16.83
N SER A 171 -20.01 -1.10 16.46
CA SER A 171 -21.47 -1.13 16.40
C SER A 171 -21.98 -2.11 15.33
N LEU A 172 -21.33 -2.16 14.16
CA LEU A 172 -21.68 -3.10 13.07
C LEU A 172 -21.42 -4.55 13.49
N ILE A 173 -20.23 -4.84 14.01
CA ILE A 173 -19.84 -6.18 14.48
C ILE A 173 -20.84 -6.69 15.53
N ARG A 174 -21.19 -5.84 16.51
CA ARG A 174 -22.18 -6.18 17.55
C ARG A 174 -23.60 -6.34 16.97
N GLY A 175 -24.00 -5.49 16.03
CA GLY A 175 -25.30 -5.57 15.36
C GLY A 175 -25.49 -6.88 14.60
N GLN A 176 -24.42 -7.39 13.99
CA GLN A 176 -24.39 -8.66 13.26
C GLN A 176 -24.14 -9.87 14.17
N LYS A 177 -23.99 -9.66 15.50
CA LYS A 177 -23.68 -10.70 16.49
C LYS A 177 -22.40 -11.48 16.19
N ILE A 178 -21.43 -10.83 15.55
CA ILE A 178 -20.13 -11.42 15.27
C ILE A 178 -19.29 -11.40 16.56
N PRO A 179 -18.65 -12.51 16.96
CA PRO A 179 -17.72 -12.55 18.08
C PRO A 179 -16.57 -11.54 17.88
N LEU A 180 -16.36 -10.68 18.89
CA LEU A 180 -15.23 -9.76 18.95
C LEU A 180 -14.35 -10.14 20.14
N THR A 181 -13.17 -10.67 19.85
CA THR A 181 -12.20 -11.10 20.86
C THR A 181 -11.07 -10.09 20.96
N TYR A 182 -10.58 -9.86 22.18
CA TYR A 182 -9.42 -9.01 22.46
C TYR A 182 -8.26 -9.92 22.83
N ASP A 183 -7.17 -9.80 22.07
CA ASP A 183 -5.94 -10.56 22.30
C ASP A 183 -4.85 -9.59 22.74
N GLU A 184 -4.54 -9.61 24.04
CA GLU A 184 -3.50 -8.77 24.63
C GLU A 184 -2.15 -9.48 24.46
N LEU A 185 -1.29 -8.93 23.62
CA LEU A 185 0.03 -9.48 23.39
C LEU A 185 0.99 -8.95 24.46
N GLU A 186 1.35 -9.81 25.41
CA GLU A 186 2.43 -9.55 26.36
C GLU A 186 3.79 -9.65 25.63
N ASN A 187 4.70 -8.72 25.92
CA ASN A 187 6.04 -8.61 25.34
C ASN A 187 6.91 -9.87 25.54
#